data_AF-A0A3D5X6M2-F1
#
_entry.id   AF-A0A3D5X6M2-F1
#
_cell.length_a   1.000
_cell.length_b   1.000
_cell.length_c   1.000
_cell.angle_alpha   90.00
_cell.angle_beta   90.00
_cell.angle_gamma   90.00
#
_symmetry.space_group_name_H-M   'P 1'
#
loop_
_entity.id
_entity.type
_entity.pdbx_description
1 polymer ?
#
loop_
_entity_poly.entity_id
_entity_poly.type
_entity_poly.pdbx_seq_one_letter_code
_entity_poly.pdbx_strand_id
1 'polypeptide(L)'
;MKAMRMITIGSFFDHDFADNIHFRSPISFLDYDIVLIDFEYVLTEYDTNQWKVYRGYRNLNESNSEALIKDIERRKFEILETLKFGRTVIVFTPGDQICYVDTGEREYSGTGRNRLTTYITSEVNILSVLPVEFETVEACGTSINFRGDGQFSVFWDRNKDSFCYRAYFKKPVGTPLWFIKGTDKVVGSFMPFEKGNLIFMPTYSYNDEDEKHEKDFLKSIVYLVKELNKSTGDFRLPSWCLNYLLPKEEARRLALKKYESDLNKITHEISKQKKVIAGFEEYKILFSGTGRALEVQVGKVFSELGFVVAEGLPG
;
A
#
# COMPACT_ATOMS: atom_id res chain seq x y z
N MET A 1 -10.27 23.10 -22.84
CA MET A 1 -10.38 21.99 -21.86
C MET A 1 -9.34 22.27 -20.77
N LYS A 2 -9.74 22.41 -19.51
CA LYS A 2 -8.80 22.77 -18.41
C LYS A 2 -7.77 21.65 -18.25
N ALA A 3 -6.48 22.00 -18.18
CA ALA A 3 -5.43 21.04 -17.84
C ALA A 3 -5.64 20.57 -16.39
N MET A 4 -5.61 19.26 -16.14
CA MET A 4 -5.66 18.74 -14.77
C MET A 4 -4.35 19.06 -14.07
N ARG A 5 -4.44 19.56 -12.83
CA ARG A 5 -3.27 19.84 -12.00
C ARG A 5 -3.01 18.68 -11.04
N MET A 6 -1.75 18.29 -10.90
CA MET A 6 -1.30 17.25 -9.98
C MET A 6 -0.36 17.85 -8.93
N ILE A 7 -0.51 17.38 -7.69
CA ILE A 7 0.42 17.65 -6.60
C ILE A 7 0.98 16.34 -6.07
N THR A 8 2.27 16.34 -5.74
CA THR A 8 3.00 15.17 -5.25
C THR A 8 3.59 15.48 -3.88
N ILE A 9 3.46 14.52 -2.96
CA ILE A 9 3.96 14.60 -1.59
C ILE A 9 4.79 13.35 -1.30
N GLY A 10 5.99 13.54 -0.75
CA GLY A 10 6.90 12.45 -0.37
C GLY A 10 7.60 11.75 -1.55
N SER A 11 7.13 11.92 -2.78
CA SER A 11 7.87 11.60 -4.00
C SER A 11 8.09 12.87 -4.82
N PHE A 12 9.34 13.13 -5.20
CA PHE A 12 9.71 14.27 -6.02
C PHE A 12 9.90 13.83 -7.47
N PHE A 13 9.07 14.33 -8.37
CA PHE A 13 9.16 14.10 -9.81
C PHE A 13 9.63 15.38 -10.49
N ASP A 14 10.69 15.31 -11.29
CA ASP A 14 11.23 16.52 -11.93
C ASP A 14 10.47 16.85 -13.22
N HIS A 15 9.24 17.39 -13.08
CA HIS A 15 8.41 17.71 -14.23
C HIS A 15 7.34 18.78 -13.95
N ASP A 16 7.16 19.71 -14.90
CA ASP A 16 6.12 20.77 -14.95
C ASP A 16 4.65 20.31 -14.77
N PHE A 17 4.37 19.00 -14.77
CA PHE A 17 3.00 18.48 -14.65
C PHE A 17 2.61 18.20 -13.19
N ALA A 18 3.59 18.12 -12.29
CA ALA A 18 3.40 17.82 -10.88
C ALA A 18 4.09 18.88 -10.02
N ASP A 19 3.33 19.55 -9.18
CA ASP A 19 3.90 20.44 -8.17
C ASP A 19 4.37 19.58 -6.99
N ASN A 20 5.68 19.50 -6.77
CA ASN A 20 6.24 18.78 -5.63
C ASN A 20 6.18 19.64 -4.36
N ILE A 21 5.57 19.12 -3.31
CA ILE A 21 5.52 19.80 -2.02
C ILE A 21 5.85 18.87 -0.87
N HIS A 22 6.33 19.47 0.20
CA HIS A 22 6.41 18.83 1.51
C HIS A 22 5.02 18.67 2.13
N PHE A 23 4.81 17.60 2.90
CA PHE A 23 3.58 17.38 3.66
C PHE A 23 3.28 18.57 4.59
N ARG A 24 4.31 19.13 5.25
CA ARG A 24 4.21 20.33 6.10
C ARG A 24 3.98 21.65 5.36
N SER A 25 3.97 21.66 4.03
CA SER A 25 3.79 22.89 3.23
C SER A 25 2.42 23.53 3.48
N PRO A 26 2.28 24.87 3.46
CA PRO A 26 0.98 25.52 3.55
C PRO A 26 0.13 25.42 2.27
N ILE A 27 0.70 24.90 1.16
CA ILE A 27 -0.01 24.74 -0.12
C ILE A 27 -1.17 23.76 0.06
N SER A 28 -2.38 24.16 -0.34
CA SER A 28 -3.60 23.37 -0.17
C SER A 28 -3.78 22.34 -1.30
N PHE A 29 -4.24 21.13 -0.95
CA PHE A 29 -4.63 20.13 -1.95
C PHE A 29 -5.88 20.55 -2.76
N LEU A 30 -6.65 21.52 -2.28
CA LEU A 30 -7.93 21.94 -2.87
C LEU A 30 -7.78 22.72 -4.20
N ASP A 31 -6.55 23.02 -4.63
CA ASP A 31 -6.28 23.62 -5.94
C ASP A 31 -5.93 22.58 -7.04
N TYR A 32 -5.86 21.30 -6.66
CA TYR A 32 -5.37 20.21 -7.53
C TYR A 32 -6.44 19.17 -7.81
N ASP A 33 -6.43 18.60 -9.01
CA ASP A 33 -7.37 17.56 -9.42
C ASP A 33 -6.88 16.15 -9.02
N ILE A 34 -5.57 16.01 -8.80
CA ILE A 34 -4.91 14.76 -8.44
C ILE A 34 -3.91 15.03 -7.31
N VAL A 35 -4.01 14.27 -6.23
CA VAL A 35 -3.04 14.29 -5.12
C VAL A 35 -2.35 12.93 -5.08
N LEU A 36 -1.04 12.90 -5.30
CA LEU A 36 -0.23 11.68 -5.21
C LEU A 36 0.64 11.74 -3.95
N ILE A 37 0.50 10.74 -3.07
CA ILE A 37 1.14 10.72 -1.77
C ILE A 37 2.00 9.46 -1.63
N ASP A 38 3.26 9.66 -1.28
CA ASP A 38 4.15 8.65 -0.75
C ASP A 38 4.43 8.96 0.72
N PHE A 39 3.95 8.10 1.62
CA PHE A 39 4.17 8.35 3.04
C PHE A 39 5.57 7.98 3.53
N GLU A 40 6.36 7.23 2.76
CA GLU A 40 7.67 6.72 3.17
C GLU A 40 8.58 7.82 3.72
N TYR A 41 8.60 8.96 3.02
CA TYR A 41 9.52 10.05 3.31
C TYR A 41 8.86 11.17 4.14
N VAL A 42 7.56 11.11 4.41
CA VAL A 42 6.84 12.19 5.10
C VAL A 42 7.40 12.42 6.51
N LEU A 43 7.71 11.35 7.24
CA LEU A 43 8.28 11.48 8.58
C LEU A 43 9.63 12.21 8.60
N THR A 44 10.41 12.14 7.52
CA THR A 44 11.73 12.78 7.45
C THR A 44 11.64 14.31 7.47
N GLU A 45 10.49 14.89 7.11
CA GLU A 45 10.25 16.35 7.17
C GLU A 45 10.20 16.92 8.60
N TYR A 46 10.06 16.02 9.57
CA TYR A 46 9.95 16.31 11.01
C TYR A 46 11.16 15.81 11.79
N ASP A 47 12.21 15.33 11.11
CA ASP A 47 13.44 14.94 11.78
C ASP A 47 14.14 16.18 12.36
N THR A 48 14.84 15.95 13.47
CA THR A 48 15.73 16.96 14.07
C THR A 48 17.18 16.56 13.81
N ASN A 49 18.12 17.50 13.98
CA ASN A 49 19.56 17.22 13.86
C ASN A 49 20.08 16.14 14.84
N GLN A 50 19.26 15.67 15.78
CA GLN A 50 19.57 14.58 16.70
C GLN A 50 18.56 13.44 16.47
N TRP A 51 19.02 12.37 15.82
CA TRP A 51 18.22 11.18 15.53
C TRP A 51 17.88 10.48 16.84
N LYS A 52 16.70 10.77 17.39
CA LYS A 52 16.18 10.11 18.59
C LYS A 52 15.21 9.01 18.19
N VAL A 53 15.48 7.81 18.67
CA VAL A 53 14.66 6.62 18.44
C VAL A 53 14.11 6.15 19.78
N TYR A 54 12.83 5.80 19.81
CA TYR A 54 12.17 5.17 20.95
C TYR A 54 11.39 3.95 20.46
N ARG A 55 11.65 2.78 21.06
CA ARG A 55 11.04 1.49 20.67
C ARG A 55 11.18 1.15 19.17
N GLY A 56 12.28 1.57 18.54
CA GLY A 56 12.52 1.35 17.11
C GLY A 56 11.86 2.37 16.18
N TYR A 57 11.08 3.32 16.70
CA TYR A 57 10.41 4.37 15.92
C TYR A 57 11.02 5.74 16.19
N ARG A 58 10.83 6.67 15.24
CA ARG A 58 11.26 8.08 15.39
C ARG A 58 10.59 8.69 16.62
N ASN A 59 11.36 9.41 17.42
CA ASN A 59 10.87 10.13 18.58
C ASN A 59 11.07 11.63 18.37
N LEU A 60 9.97 12.35 18.13
CA LEU A 60 9.97 13.75 17.79
C LEU A 60 10.14 14.63 19.03
N ASN A 61 10.72 15.82 18.85
CA ASN A 61 10.75 16.83 19.90
C ASN A 61 9.39 17.55 20.00
N GLU A 62 9.22 18.36 21.05
CA GLU A 62 7.99 19.13 21.29
C GLU A 62 7.51 19.94 20.07
N SER A 63 8.41 20.69 19.43
CA SER A 63 8.06 21.55 18.28
C SER A 63 7.62 20.75 17.04
N ASN A 64 8.33 19.68 16.69
CA ASN A 64 7.99 18.86 15.53
C ASN A 64 6.78 17.96 15.82
N SER A 65 6.56 17.59 17.09
CA SER A 65 5.36 16.90 17.55
C SER A 65 4.11 17.76 17.32
N GLU A 66 4.13 19.02 17.78
CA GLU A 66 3.01 19.93 17.60
C GLU A 66 2.76 20.24 16.11
N ALA A 67 3.83 20.43 15.33
CA ALA A 67 3.72 20.65 13.89
C ALA A 67 3.08 19.45 13.17
N LEU A 68 3.55 18.23 13.45
CA LEU A 68 3.03 17.01 12.83
C LEU A 68 1.55 16.81 13.12
N ILE A 69 1.13 17.00 14.39
CA ILE A 69 -0.28 16.83 14.78
C ILE A 69 -1.18 17.80 13.99
N LYS A 70 -0.79 19.09 13.93
CA LYS A 70 -1.52 20.11 13.17
C LYS A 70 -1.59 19.79 11.68
N ASP A 71 -0.48 19.32 11.11
CA ASP A 71 -0.43 18.95 9.70
C ASP A 71 -1.26 17.70 9.40
N ILE A 72 -1.28 16.69 10.27
CA ILE A 72 -2.19 15.53 10.13
C ILE A 72 -3.65 15.99 10.10
N GLU A 73 -4.08 16.83 11.04
CA GLU A 73 -5.46 17.33 11.09
C GLU A 73 -5.83 18.10 9.81
N ARG A 74 -4.96 19.02 9.40
CA ARG A 74 -5.17 19.82 8.19
C ARG A 74 -5.20 18.96 6.92
N ARG A 75 -4.23 18.07 6.73
CA ARG A 75 -4.16 17.21 5.55
C ARG A 75 -5.31 16.22 5.50
N LYS A 76 -5.80 15.74 6.64
CA LYS A 76 -7.00 14.90 6.71
C LYS A 76 -8.22 15.63 6.17
N PHE A 77 -8.41 16.87 6.62
CA PHE A 77 -9.49 17.72 6.12
C PHE A 77 -9.36 17.97 4.61
N GLU A 78 -8.17 18.34 4.13
CA GLU A 78 -7.93 18.61 2.71
C GLU A 78 -8.14 17.37 1.81
N ILE A 79 -7.69 16.19 2.25
CA ILE A 79 -7.92 14.91 1.53
C ILE A 79 -9.41 14.60 1.45
N LEU A 80 -10.15 14.74 2.56
CA LEU A 80 -11.59 14.53 2.59
C LEU A 80 -12.33 15.47 1.62
N GLU A 81 -12.03 16.76 1.66
CA GLU A 81 -12.65 17.75 0.76
C GLU A 81 -12.27 17.52 -0.71
N THR A 82 -11.02 17.13 -0.99
CA THR A 82 -10.57 16.76 -2.34
C THR A 82 -11.42 15.62 -2.90
N LEU A 83 -11.61 14.55 -2.13
CA LEU A 83 -12.45 13.41 -2.53
C LEU A 83 -13.93 13.82 -2.70
N LYS A 84 -14.47 14.65 -1.81
CA LYS A 84 -15.83 15.19 -1.92
C LYS A 84 -16.05 16.01 -3.19
N PHE A 85 -15.04 16.72 -3.67
CA PHE A 85 -15.11 17.49 -4.92
C PHE A 85 -15.02 16.64 -6.18
N GLY A 86 -14.93 15.32 -6.08
CA GLY A 86 -14.85 14.45 -7.25
C GLY A 86 -13.44 14.25 -7.79
N ARG A 87 -12.44 14.59 -6.99
CA ARG A 87 -11.03 14.50 -7.38
C ARG A 87 -10.40 13.22 -6.86
N THR A 88 -9.20 12.94 -7.32
CA THR A 88 -8.54 11.66 -7.06
C THR A 88 -7.38 11.83 -6.09
N VAL A 89 -7.36 11.01 -5.04
CA VAL A 89 -6.23 10.84 -4.15
C VAL A 89 -5.60 9.48 -4.42
N ILE A 90 -4.30 9.50 -4.70
CA ILE A 90 -3.50 8.32 -4.99
C ILE A 90 -2.46 8.20 -3.89
N VAL A 91 -2.34 7.00 -3.33
CA VAL A 91 -1.39 6.68 -2.27
C VAL A 91 -0.53 5.51 -2.74
N PHE A 92 0.79 5.66 -2.69
CA PHE A 92 1.66 4.49 -2.77
C PHE A 92 1.50 3.68 -1.50
N THR A 93 1.10 2.41 -1.64
CA THR A 93 0.77 1.53 -0.50
C THR A 93 1.95 1.48 0.47
N PRO A 94 1.84 2.13 1.64
CA PRO A 94 2.98 2.30 2.53
C PRO A 94 3.05 1.13 3.51
N GLY A 95 4.23 0.93 4.12
CA GLY A 95 4.34 0.19 5.37
C GLY A 95 3.76 0.99 6.54
N ASP A 96 3.98 0.50 7.77
CA ASP A 96 3.54 1.23 8.98
C ASP A 96 4.30 2.56 9.11
N GLN A 97 3.57 3.67 9.31
CA GLN A 97 4.14 5.02 9.41
C GLN A 97 3.98 5.59 10.81
N ILE A 98 4.61 4.91 11.77
CA ILE A 98 4.49 5.18 13.21
C ILE A 98 5.66 6.06 13.70
N CYS A 99 5.35 7.00 14.58
CA CYS A 99 6.32 7.76 15.36
C CYS A 99 5.82 8.02 16.79
N TYR A 100 6.73 8.44 17.66
CA TYR A 100 6.40 8.93 18.99
C TYR A 100 6.47 10.46 18.99
N VAL A 101 5.42 11.08 19.54
CA VAL A 101 5.30 12.52 19.71
C VAL A 101 5.35 12.87 21.19
N ASP A 102 5.97 14.00 21.50
CA ASP A 102 5.98 14.58 22.84
C ASP A 102 4.59 15.13 23.19
N THR A 103 4.02 14.71 24.32
CA THR A 103 2.67 15.13 24.75
C THR A 103 2.64 16.47 25.48
N GLY A 104 3.80 17.06 25.79
CA GLY A 104 3.95 18.20 26.70
C GLY A 104 3.87 17.82 28.17
N GLU A 105 3.50 16.58 28.51
CA GLU A 105 3.45 16.10 29.89
C GLU A 105 4.86 15.73 30.38
N ARG A 106 5.12 16.06 31.65
CA ARG A 106 6.42 15.86 32.29
C ARG A 106 6.21 15.21 33.65
N GLU A 107 6.94 14.14 33.89
CA GLU A 107 7.09 13.58 35.24
C GLU A 107 8.43 13.98 35.82
N TYR A 108 8.44 14.20 37.13
CA TYR A 108 9.64 14.65 37.83
C TYR A 108 9.93 13.73 39.00
N SER A 109 11.19 13.28 39.09
CA SER A 109 11.66 12.48 40.22
C SER A 109 12.92 13.10 40.83
N GLY A 110 13.08 12.92 42.16
CA GLY A 110 14.15 13.54 42.94
C GLY A 110 13.83 14.97 43.41
N THR A 111 14.72 15.54 44.22
CA THR A 111 14.60 16.89 44.79
C THR A 111 15.82 17.77 44.46
N GLY A 112 15.58 19.06 44.21
CA GLY A 112 16.65 20.04 44.02
C GLY A 112 17.51 19.81 42.77
N ARG A 113 18.84 19.82 42.95
CA ARG A 113 19.85 19.82 41.87
C ARG A 113 19.90 18.51 41.06
N ASN A 114 19.34 17.42 41.58
CA ASN A 114 19.29 16.10 40.94
C ASN A 114 17.87 15.73 40.44
N ARG A 115 17.04 16.73 40.07
CA ARG A 115 15.71 16.48 39.51
C ARG A 115 15.82 15.86 38.13
N LEU A 116 15.39 14.61 37.98
CA LEU A 116 15.24 13.97 36.68
C LEU A 116 13.89 14.40 36.09
N THR A 117 13.87 14.74 34.80
CA THR A 117 12.65 15.05 34.05
C THR A 117 12.41 13.95 33.04
N THR A 118 11.27 13.27 33.15
CA THR A 118 10.80 12.28 32.19
C THR A 118 9.80 12.95 31.25
N TYR A 119 10.05 12.83 29.95
CA TYR A 119 9.18 13.33 28.90
C TYR A 119 8.19 12.22 28.53
N ILE A 120 6.89 12.50 28.63
CA ILE A 120 5.85 11.56 28.24
C ILE A 120 5.64 11.68 26.73
N THR A 121 5.57 10.54 26.05
CA THR A 121 5.40 10.46 24.60
C THR A 121 4.24 9.54 24.25
N SER A 122 3.47 9.90 23.23
CA SER A 122 2.39 9.07 22.68
C SER A 122 2.73 8.59 21.28
N GLU A 123 2.14 7.46 20.88
CA GLU A 123 2.30 6.89 19.56
C GLU A 123 1.32 7.55 18.57
N VAL A 124 1.81 7.91 17.39
CA VAL A 124 1.02 8.48 16.30
C VAL A 124 1.34 7.77 14.99
N ASN A 125 0.30 7.43 14.23
CA ASN A 125 0.41 6.90 12.88
C ASN A 125 -0.09 7.93 11.87
N ILE A 126 0.78 8.35 10.94
CA ILE A 126 0.45 9.38 9.94
C ILE A 126 -0.63 8.90 8.97
N LEU A 127 -0.76 7.60 8.75
CA LEU A 127 -1.79 7.03 7.87
C LEU A 127 -3.23 7.37 8.35
N SER A 128 -3.39 7.81 9.60
CA SER A 128 -4.66 8.34 10.13
C SER A 128 -5.19 9.59 9.40
N VAL A 129 -4.36 10.22 8.56
CA VAL A 129 -4.74 11.29 7.64
C VAL A 129 -5.70 10.81 6.54
N LEU A 130 -5.66 9.52 6.21
CA LEU A 130 -6.54 8.95 5.20
C LEU A 130 -7.94 8.70 5.78
N PRO A 131 -9.00 8.83 4.97
CA PRO A 131 -10.39 8.72 5.44
C PRO A 131 -10.88 7.28 5.58
N VAL A 132 -9.97 6.30 5.49
CA VAL A 132 -10.26 4.87 5.55
C VAL A 132 -9.29 4.20 6.50
N GLU A 133 -9.78 3.28 7.31
CA GLU A 133 -8.94 2.47 8.19
C GLU A 133 -8.43 1.24 7.44
N PHE A 134 -7.13 1.00 7.53
CA PHE A 134 -6.49 -0.16 6.93
C PHE A 134 -5.24 -0.53 7.72
N GLU A 135 -4.80 -1.78 7.56
CA GLU A 135 -3.56 -2.25 8.13
C GLU A 135 -2.71 -2.91 7.05
N THR A 136 -1.42 -2.63 7.10
CA THR A 136 -0.40 -3.14 6.19
C THR A 136 0.57 -4.06 6.91
N VAL A 137 1.31 -4.84 6.13
CA VAL A 137 2.51 -5.55 6.58
C VAL A 137 3.64 -5.12 5.67
N GLU A 138 4.72 -4.67 6.27
CA GLU A 138 5.94 -4.29 5.57
C GLU A 138 6.52 -5.49 4.80
N ALA A 139 6.81 -5.30 3.52
CA ALA A 139 7.35 -6.32 2.63
C ALA A 139 7.87 -5.68 1.34
N CYS A 140 9.09 -6.00 0.90
CA CYS A 140 9.65 -5.43 -0.34
C CYS A 140 9.70 -6.46 -1.47
N GLY A 141 9.45 -6.03 -2.71
CA GLY A 141 9.72 -6.82 -3.91
C GLY A 141 9.17 -6.20 -5.20
N THR A 142 9.48 -6.81 -6.34
CA THR A 142 9.11 -6.30 -7.68
C THR A 142 8.10 -7.18 -8.42
N SER A 143 7.85 -8.40 -7.92
CA SER A 143 7.00 -9.38 -8.60
C SER A 143 5.51 -9.13 -8.30
N ILE A 144 4.85 -8.37 -9.18
CA ILE A 144 3.44 -7.98 -9.04
C ILE A 144 2.59 -8.61 -10.15
N ASN A 145 1.45 -9.19 -9.77
CA ASN A 145 0.38 -9.60 -10.67
C ASN A 145 -0.77 -8.59 -10.59
N PHE A 146 -1.22 -8.12 -11.74
CA PHE A 146 -2.44 -7.32 -11.86
C PHE A 146 -3.64 -8.22 -12.19
N ARG A 147 -4.76 -8.00 -11.50
CA ARG A 147 -6.03 -8.71 -11.73
C ARG A 147 -7.23 -7.76 -11.93
N GLY A 148 -6.97 -6.47 -12.13
CA GLY A 148 -8.00 -5.48 -12.45
C GLY A 148 -8.42 -5.52 -13.92
N ASP A 149 -9.36 -4.67 -14.28
CA ASP A 149 -9.92 -4.56 -15.63
C ASP A 149 -10.04 -3.10 -16.11
N GLY A 150 -10.59 -2.93 -17.32
CA GLY A 150 -10.90 -1.63 -17.90
C GLY A 150 -9.69 -0.68 -17.99
N GLN A 151 -9.91 0.56 -17.54
CA GLN A 151 -8.92 1.63 -17.54
C GLN A 151 -7.66 1.31 -16.72
N PHE A 152 -7.77 0.47 -15.68
CA PHE A 152 -6.61 0.06 -14.90
C PHE A 152 -5.70 -0.91 -15.66
N SER A 153 -6.25 -1.73 -16.56
CA SER A 153 -5.44 -2.61 -17.43
C SER A 153 -4.57 -1.80 -18.38
N VAL A 154 -5.14 -0.78 -19.02
CA VAL A 154 -4.41 0.12 -19.93
C VAL A 154 -3.29 0.87 -19.19
N PHE A 155 -3.56 1.29 -17.95
CA PHE A 155 -2.54 1.91 -17.10
C PHE A 155 -1.44 0.92 -16.73
N TRP A 156 -1.80 -0.29 -16.30
CA TRP A 156 -0.86 -1.32 -15.89
C TRP A 156 0.08 -1.73 -17.02
N ASP A 157 -0.45 -2.01 -18.21
CA ASP A 157 0.35 -2.47 -19.35
C ASP A 157 1.44 -1.50 -19.77
N ARG A 158 1.23 -0.19 -19.52
CA ARG A 158 2.21 0.88 -19.83
C ARG A 158 3.28 1.06 -18.76
N ASN A 159 3.00 0.70 -17.51
CA ASN A 159 3.82 1.12 -16.35
C ASN A 159 4.31 -0.06 -15.50
N LYS A 160 3.92 -1.31 -15.81
CA LYS A 160 4.19 -2.51 -15.00
C LYS A 160 5.67 -2.70 -14.62
N ASP A 161 6.59 -2.29 -15.50
CA ASP A 161 8.03 -2.50 -15.31
C ASP A 161 8.66 -1.46 -14.35
N SER A 162 7.91 -0.41 -14.01
CA SER A 162 8.33 0.67 -13.12
C SER A 162 7.78 0.52 -11.69
N PHE A 163 7.13 -0.59 -11.36
CA PHE A 163 6.48 -0.79 -10.06
C PHE A 163 7.20 -1.79 -9.16
N CYS A 164 7.32 -1.43 -7.89
CA CYS A 164 7.66 -2.33 -6.80
C CYS A 164 6.62 -2.23 -5.68
N TYR A 165 6.57 -3.20 -4.77
CA TYR A 165 5.75 -3.12 -3.57
C TYR A 165 6.66 -3.00 -2.35
N ARG A 166 6.22 -2.21 -1.36
CA ARG A 166 6.88 -2.02 -0.04
C ARG A 166 6.03 -2.52 1.14
N ALA A 167 4.75 -2.79 0.88
CA ALA A 167 3.86 -3.41 1.83
C ALA A 167 2.72 -4.13 1.12
N TYR A 168 2.02 -4.97 1.86
CA TYR A 168 0.74 -5.54 1.44
C TYR A 168 -0.31 -5.36 2.53
N PHE A 169 -1.59 -5.32 2.15
CA PHE A 169 -2.71 -5.20 3.08
C PHE A 169 -2.89 -6.50 3.89
N LYS A 170 -3.01 -6.39 5.22
CA LYS A 170 -3.45 -7.52 6.06
C LYS A 170 -4.85 -7.98 5.69
N LYS A 171 -5.73 -7.01 5.45
CA LYS A 171 -7.10 -7.18 4.96
C LYS A 171 -7.32 -6.23 3.77
N PRO A 172 -7.76 -6.73 2.61
CA PRO A 172 -8.01 -5.87 1.46
C PRO A 172 -9.03 -4.78 1.77
N VAL A 173 -8.77 -3.57 1.30
CA VAL A 173 -9.67 -2.42 1.41
C VAL A 173 -10.07 -1.98 0.01
N GLY A 174 -11.38 -1.82 -0.24
CA GLY A 174 -11.90 -1.54 -1.58
C GLY A 174 -11.76 -2.73 -2.53
N THR A 175 -11.73 -2.45 -3.84
CA THR A 175 -11.56 -3.46 -4.88
C THR A 175 -10.07 -3.74 -5.09
N PRO A 176 -9.56 -4.94 -4.79
CA PRO A 176 -8.15 -5.27 -4.93
C PRO A 176 -7.77 -5.42 -6.41
N LEU A 177 -6.68 -4.78 -6.82
CA LEU A 177 -6.25 -4.74 -8.23
C LEU A 177 -4.85 -5.32 -8.44
N TRP A 178 -3.92 -5.06 -7.51
CA TRP A 178 -2.53 -5.52 -7.59
C TRP A 178 -2.22 -6.51 -6.46
N PHE A 179 -1.51 -7.58 -6.80
CA PHE A 179 -1.21 -8.70 -5.92
C PHE A 179 0.26 -9.11 -6.00
N ILE A 180 0.84 -9.63 -4.92
CA ILE A 180 2.16 -10.27 -5.00
C ILE A 180 2.05 -11.53 -5.86
N LYS A 181 2.90 -11.63 -6.89
CA LYS A 181 2.89 -12.73 -7.87
C LYS A 181 2.91 -14.08 -7.15
N GLY A 182 1.97 -14.93 -7.54
CA GLY A 182 1.86 -16.28 -7.00
C GLY A 182 1.09 -16.40 -5.67
N THR A 183 0.65 -15.29 -5.09
CA THR A 183 -0.11 -15.24 -3.82
C THR A 183 -1.42 -14.44 -3.99
N ASP A 184 -2.22 -14.38 -2.92
CA ASP A 184 -3.41 -13.52 -2.82
C ASP A 184 -3.19 -12.29 -1.92
N LYS A 185 -1.92 -11.95 -1.62
CA LYS A 185 -1.58 -10.73 -0.88
C LYS A 185 -1.75 -9.51 -1.76
N VAL A 186 -2.57 -8.56 -1.31
CA VAL A 186 -2.94 -7.35 -2.06
C VAL A 186 -1.94 -6.23 -1.77
N VAL A 187 -1.39 -5.61 -2.82
CA VAL A 187 -0.44 -4.48 -2.73
C VAL A 187 -1.01 -3.18 -3.28
N GLY A 188 -2.23 -3.21 -3.81
CA GLY A 188 -2.95 -2.02 -4.24
C GLY A 188 -4.41 -2.31 -4.52
N SER A 189 -5.24 -1.30 -4.32
CA SER A 189 -6.69 -1.38 -4.42
C SER A 189 -7.30 -0.05 -4.87
N PHE A 190 -8.54 -0.12 -5.33
CA PHE A 190 -9.31 1.03 -5.77
C PHE A 190 -10.61 1.13 -4.97
N MET A 191 -10.95 2.34 -4.55
CA MET A 191 -12.21 2.63 -3.87
C MET A 191 -12.80 3.95 -4.39
N PRO A 192 -14.00 3.95 -4.96
CA PRO A 192 -14.75 5.19 -5.14
C PRO A 192 -15.10 5.75 -3.75
N PHE A 193 -14.80 7.03 -3.51
CA PHE A 193 -15.04 7.69 -2.22
C PHE A 193 -15.84 8.96 -2.44
N GLU A 194 -17.07 8.99 -1.93
CA GLU A 194 -18.04 10.04 -2.28
C GLU A 194 -18.02 10.29 -3.78
N LYS A 195 -17.80 11.51 -4.28
CA LYS A 195 -17.73 11.81 -5.73
C LYS A 195 -16.38 11.47 -6.36
N GLY A 196 -15.34 11.32 -5.55
CA GLY A 196 -13.95 11.16 -5.96
C GLY A 196 -13.48 9.72 -5.91
N ASN A 197 -12.17 9.56 -6.01
CA ASN A 197 -11.51 8.26 -6.12
C ASN A 197 -10.33 8.19 -5.16
N LEU A 198 -10.26 7.13 -4.35
CA LEU A 198 -9.10 6.78 -3.56
C LEU A 198 -8.43 5.55 -4.17
N ILE A 199 -7.15 5.67 -4.54
CA ILE A 199 -6.39 4.61 -5.18
C ILE A 199 -5.15 4.31 -4.32
N PHE A 200 -5.03 3.07 -3.86
CA PHE A 200 -3.78 2.53 -3.35
C PHE A 200 -3.07 1.79 -4.48
N MET A 201 -1.83 2.15 -4.78
CA MET A 201 -1.05 1.52 -5.84
C MET A 201 0.34 1.11 -5.36
N PRO A 202 1.00 0.15 -6.03
CA PRO A 202 2.40 -0.16 -5.75
C PRO A 202 3.27 1.08 -5.93
N THR A 203 4.41 1.10 -5.24
CA THR A 203 5.36 2.21 -5.29
C THR A 203 6.02 2.30 -6.66
N TYR A 204 6.09 3.51 -7.21
CA TYR A 204 6.88 3.78 -8.40
C TYR A 204 8.36 3.68 -8.05
N SER A 205 9.08 2.76 -8.68
CA SER A 205 10.52 2.62 -8.53
C SER A 205 11.20 3.47 -9.59
N TYR A 206 11.80 4.57 -9.14
CA TYR A 206 12.65 5.40 -9.98
C TYR A 206 13.92 4.63 -10.38
N ASN A 207 14.37 4.83 -11.62
CA ASN A 207 15.70 4.44 -12.06
C ASN A 207 16.32 5.73 -12.60
N ASP A 208 17.42 6.17 -11.99
CA ASP A 208 18.00 7.53 -12.09
C ASP A 208 18.35 8.01 -13.53
N GLU A 209 18.18 7.17 -14.54
CA GLU A 209 18.70 7.39 -15.90
C GLU A 209 17.64 7.88 -16.91
N ASP A 210 16.36 8.06 -16.54
CA ASP A 210 15.30 8.21 -17.55
C ASP A 210 14.14 9.18 -17.19
N GLU A 211 14.40 10.49 -17.21
CA GLU A 211 13.42 11.59 -17.06
C GLU A 211 12.17 11.43 -17.95
N LYS A 212 12.34 10.78 -19.11
CA LYS A 212 11.25 10.48 -20.06
C LYS A 212 10.22 9.50 -19.47
N HIS A 213 10.67 8.54 -18.66
CA HIS A 213 9.77 7.55 -18.05
C HIS A 213 8.89 8.16 -16.97
N GLU A 214 9.42 9.10 -16.17
CA GLU A 214 8.62 9.82 -15.18
C GLU A 214 7.48 10.61 -15.83
N LYS A 215 7.80 11.34 -16.90
CA LYS A 215 6.82 12.11 -17.66
C LYS A 215 5.69 11.22 -18.19
N ASP A 216 6.02 10.07 -18.73
CA ASP A 216 5.04 9.17 -19.32
C ASP A 216 4.23 8.43 -18.24
N PHE A 217 4.81 8.18 -17.07
CA PHE A 217 4.10 7.73 -15.87
C PHE A 217 3.06 8.77 -15.40
N LEU A 218 3.46 10.03 -15.18
CA LEU A 218 2.55 11.10 -14.74
C LEU A 218 1.42 11.34 -15.74
N LYS A 219 1.72 11.32 -17.06
CA LYS A 219 0.68 11.37 -18.10
C LYS A 219 -0.27 10.18 -18.03
N SER A 220 0.24 8.98 -17.74
CA SER A 220 -0.57 7.78 -17.59
C SER A 220 -1.52 7.89 -16.38
N ILE A 221 -1.07 8.49 -15.27
CA ILE A 221 -1.94 8.81 -14.13
C ILE A 221 -3.05 9.78 -14.55
N VAL A 222 -2.70 10.89 -15.22
CA VAL A 222 -3.70 11.88 -15.68
C VAL A 222 -4.71 11.24 -16.62
N TYR A 223 -4.26 10.35 -17.51
CA TYR A 223 -5.15 9.61 -18.40
C TYR A 223 -6.09 8.68 -17.62
N LEU A 224 -5.55 7.90 -16.67
CA LEU A 224 -6.35 7.01 -15.80
C LEU A 224 -7.44 7.79 -15.06
N VAL A 225 -7.08 8.93 -14.43
CA VAL A 225 -8.04 9.77 -13.70
C VAL A 225 -9.11 10.36 -14.61
N LYS A 226 -8.75 10.78 -15.83
CA LYS A 226 -9.74 11.25 -16.82
C LYS A 226 -10.73 10.17 -17.19
N GLU A 227 -10.27 8.94 -17.44
CA GLU A 227 -11.17 7.83 -17.77
C GLU A 227 -12.06 7.43 -16.58
N LEU A 228 -11.51 7.43 -15.37
CA LEU A 228 -12.30 7.21 -14.15
C LEU A 228 -13.41 8.26 -14.01
N ASN A 229 -13.09 9.54 -14.22
CA ASN A 229 -14.07 10.63 -14.11
C ASN A 229 -15.10 10.64 -15.24
N LYS A 230 -14.82 10.04 -16.40
CA LYS A 230 -15.82 9.85 -17.47
C LYS A 230 -16.85 8.79 -17.09
N SER A 231 -16.42 7.72 -16.43
CA SER A 231 -17.30 6.63 -16.00
C SER A 231 -18.28 7.03 -14.89
N THR A 232 -17.95 8.10 -14.15
CA THR A 232 -18.79 8.72 -13.11
C THR A 232 -19.61 9.91 -13.60
N GLY A 233 -19.84 10.07 -14.91
CA GLY A 233 -20.66 11.16 -15.45
C GLY A 233 -22.01 11.28 -14.73
N ASP A 234 -22.14 12.31 -13.88
CA ASP A 234 -23.24 12.89 -13.07
C ASP A 234 -24.45 12.06 -12.60
N PHE A 235 -24.59 10.80 -13.00
CA PHE A 235 -25.75 9.98 -12.70
C PHE A 235 -25.34 8.80 -11.81
N ARG A 236 -25.63 8.94 -10.51
CA ARG A 236 -25.67 7.80 -9.60
C ARG A 236 -27.08 7.27 -9.54
N LEU A 237 -27.23 5.96 -9.70
CA LEU A 237 -28.47 5.26 -9.41
C LEU A 237 -28.87 5.59 -7.96
N PRO A 238 -30.04 6.20 -7.73
CA PRO A 238 -30.53 6.45 -6.39
C PRO A 238 -30.56 5.18 -5.54
N SER A 239 -30.44 5.32 -4.22
CA SER A 239 -30.46 4.17 -3.28
C SER A 239 -31.71 3.30 -3.42
N TRP A 240 -32.85 3.88 -3.82
CA TRP A 240 -34.07 3.13 -4.07
C TRP A 240 -33.98 2.18 -5.28
N CYS A 241 -33.09 2.42 -6.25
CA CYS A 241 -32.89 1.52 -7.39
C CYS A 241 -32.33 0.16 -6.97
N LEU A 242 -31.66 0.05 -5.82
CA LEU A 242 -31.20 -1.24 -5.28
C LEU A 242 -32.35 -2.21 -4.99
N ASN A 243 -33.57 -1.67 -4.79
CA ASN A 243 -34.78 -2.45 -4.50
C ASN A 243 -35.52 -2.90 -5.76
N TYR A 244 -35.09 -2.46 -6.95
CA TYR A 244 -35.72 -2.81 -8.22
C TYR A 244 -34.74 -3.61 -9.08
N LEU A 245 -35.15 -4.81 -9.46
CA LEU A 245 -34.39 -5.66 -10.38
C LEU A 245 -34.94 -5.48 -11.79
N LEU A 246 -34.06 -5.15 -12.74
CA LEU A 246 -34.43 -5.08 -14.14
C LEU A 246 -34.67 -6.49 -14.72
N PRO A 247 -35.52 -6.63 -15.76
CA PRO A 247 -35.68 -7.91 -16.44
C PRO A 247 -34.33 -8.45 -16.93
N LYS A 248 -34.04 -9.73 -16.64
CA LYS A 248 -32.77 -10.44 -16.89
C LYS A 248 -31.59 -10.07 -15.97
N GLU A 249 -31.71 -9.05 -15.11
CA GLU A 249 -30.65 -8.69 -14.17
C GLU A 249 -30.43 -9.79 -13.13
N GLU A 250 -31.49 -10.38 -12.61
CA GLU A 250 -31.42 -11.48 -11.65
C GLU A 250 -30.68 -12.70 -12.22
N ALA A 251 -30.99 -13.08 -13.46
CA ALA A 251 -30.29 -14.17 -14.16
C ALA A 251 -28.80 -13.86 -14.35
N ARG A 252 -28.44 -12.60 -14.63
CA ARG A 252 -27.04 -12.17 -14.76
C ARG A 252 -26.32 -12.12 -13.42
N ARG A 253 -26.97 -11.67 -12.35
CA ARG A 253 -26.41 -11.70 -10.98
C ARG A 253 -26.17 -13.13 -10.50
N LEU A 254 -27.08 -14.04 -10.78
CA LEU A 254 -26.90 -15.47 -10.49
C LEU A 254 -25.74 -16.06 -11.28
N ALA A 255 -25.61 -15.72 -12.57
CA ALA A 255 -24.48 -16.14 -13.38
C ALA A 255 -23.15 -15.58 -12.86
N LEU A 256 -23.12 -14.30 -12.46
CA LEU A 256 -21.94 -13.67 -11.87
C LEU A 256 -21.51 -14.38 -10.57
N LYS A 257 -22.46 -14.61 -9.66
CA LYS A 257 -22.20 -15.34 -8.41
C LYS A 257 -21.69 -16.76 -8.67
N LYS A 258 -22.17 -17.41 -9.74
CA LYS A 258 -21.65 -18.71 -10.18
C LYS A 258 -20.21 -18.60 -10.67
N TYR A 259 -19.90 -17.62 -11.52
CA TYR A 259 -18.54 -17.38 -12.00
C TYR A 259 -17.57 -17.03 -10.86
N GLU A 260 -17.98 -16.24 -9.88
CA GLU A 260 -17.19 -15.93 -8.68
C GLU A 260 -16.92 -17.18 -7.83
N SER A 261 -17.93 -18.05 -7.67
CA SER A 261 -17.78 -19.33 -6.98
C SER A 261 -16.82 -20.27 -7.72
N ASP A 262 -16.94 -20.34 -9.04
CA ASP A 262 -16.06 -21.17 -9.87
C ASP A 262 -14.64 -20.62 -9.90
N LEU A 263 -14.46 -19.29 -9.89
CA LEU A 263 -13.16 -18.64 -9.74
C LEU A 263 -12.51 -19.02 -8.41
N ASN A 264 -13.26 -18.97 -7.30
CA ASN A 264 -12.76 -19.38 -5.98
C ASN A 264 -12.36 -20.86 -5.92
N LYS A 265 -13.07 -21.75 -6.63
CA LYS A 265 -12.68 -23.16 -6.75
C LYS A 265 -11.40 -23.31 -7.55
N ILE A 266 -11.30 -22.63 -8.70
CA ILE A 266 -10.11 -22.69 -9.56
C ILE A 266 -8.90 -22.14 -8.82
N THR A 267 -9.01 -21.02 -8.10
CA THR A 267 -7.91 -20.47 -7.30
C THR A 267 -7.50 -21.43 -6.17
N HIS A 268 -8.46 -22.08 -5.52
CA HIS A 268 -8.18 -23.12 -4.53
C HIS A 268 -7.40 -24.30 -5.13
N GLU A 269 -7.84 -24.83 -6.27
CA GLU A 269 -7.15 -25.92 -6.96
C GLU A 269 -5.74 -25.51 -7.43
N ILE A 270 -5.56 -24.28 -7.95
CA ILE A 270 -4.24 -23.75 -8.27
C ILE A 270 -3.34 -23.72 -7.03
N SER A 271 -3.85 -23.27 -5.88
CA SER A 271 -3.09 -23.25 -4.63
C SER A 271 -2.66 -24.65 -4.18
N LYS A 272 -3.54 -25.64 -4.37
CA LYS A 272 -3.27 -27.04 -4.05
C LYS A 272 -2.20 -27.62 -4.98
N GLN A 273 -2.29 -27.38 -6.29
CA GLN A 273 -1.29 -27.82 -7.25
C GLN A 273 0.08 -27.17 -7.00
N LYS A 274 0.12 -25.89 -6.65
CA LYS A 274 1.37 -25.22 -6.25
C LYS A 274 2.02 -25.86 -5.03
N LYS A 275 1.25 -26.27 -4.02
CA LYS A 275 1.78 -27.00 -2.85
C LYS A 275 2.35 -28.36 -3.25
N VAL A 276 1.68 -29.08 -4.14
CA VAL A 276 2.16 -30.37 -4.66
C VAL A 276 3.47 -30.18 -5.45
N ILE A 277 3.54 -29.18 -6.32
CA ILE A 277 4.75 -28.85 -7.07
C ILE A 277 5.90 -28.47 -6.13
N ALA A 278 5.64 -27.63 -5.11
CA ALA A 278 6.65 -27.28 -4.11
C ALA A 278 7.17 -28.53 -3.36
N GLY A 279 6.28 -29.48 -3.03
CA GLY A 279 6.69 -30.77 -2.46
C GLY A 279 7.60 -31.57 -3.41
N PHE A 280 7.28 -31.62 -4.71
CA PHE A 280 8.17 -32.26 -5.69
C PHE A 280 9.52 -31.54 -5.84
N GLU A 281 9.54 -30.21 -5.71
CA GLU A 281 10.79 -29.43 -5.74
C GLU A 281 11.67 -29.69 -4.51
N GLU A 282 11.09 -29.92 -3.32
CA GLU A 282 11.84 -30.37 -2.15
C GLU A 282 12.58 -31.69 -2.42
N TYR A 283 11.96 -32.64 -3.12
CA TYR A 283 12.64 -33.89 -3.48
C TYR A 283 13.77 -33.69 -4.49
N LYS A 284 13.80 -32.59 -5.26
CA LYS A 284 14.92 -32.29 -6.15
C LYS A 284 16.22 -32.02 -5.39
N ILE A 285 16.14 -31.65 -4.11
CA ILE A 285 17.30 -31.49 -3.22
C ILE A 285 18.09 -32.81 -3.12
N LEU A 286 17.46 -33.97 -3.30
CA LEU A 286 18.13 -35.28 -3.24
C LEU A 286 19.25 -35.45 -4.28
N PHE A 287 19.12 -34.83 -5.45
CA PHE A 287 20.09 -34.96 -6.55
C PHE A 287 20.81 -33.65 -6.90
N SER A 288 20.48 -32.55 -6.20
CA SER A 288 21.07 -31.23 -6.45
C SER A 288 21.62 -30.54 -5.20
N GLY A 289 21.20 -30.95 -4.00
CA GLY A 289 21.61 -30.37 -2.73
C GLY A 289 22.89 -31.00 -2.17
N THR A 290 23.56 -30.26 -1.29
CA THR A 290 24.75 -30.71 -0.55
C THR A 290 24.66 -30.29 0.92
N GLY A 291 25.37 -30.99 1.80
CA GLY A 291 25.44 -30.66 3.23
C GLY A 291 24.11 -30.86 3.96
N ARG A 292 23.83 -30.01 4.96
CA ARG A 292 22.70 -30.19 5.88
C ARG A 292 21.33 -30.27 5.19
N ALA A 293 21.13 -29.52 4.11
CA ALA A 293 19.87 -29.56 3.35
C ALA A 293 19.61 -30.93 2.70
N LEU A 294 20.68 -31.58 2.22
CA LEU A 294 20.60 -32.95 1.70
C LEU A 294 20.34 -33.95 2.83
N GLU A 295 21.06 -33.85 3.96
CA GLU A 295 20.87 -34.73 5.11
C GLU A 295 19.43 -34.75 5.62
N VAL A 296 18.82 -33.56 5.75
CA VAL A 296 17.43 -33.42 6.21
C VAL A 296 16.47 -34.06 5.22
N GLN A 297 16.67 -33.85 3.91
CA GLN A 297 15.79 -34.41 2.89
C GLN A 297 15.95 -35.93 2.74
N VAL A 298 17.19 -36.43 2.83
CA VAL A 298 17.48 -37.87 2.86
C VAL A 298 16.86 -38.52 4.09
N GLY A 299 16.95 -37.88 5.26
CA GLY A 299 16.29 -38.33 6.47
C GLY A 299 14.77 -38.44 6.31
N LYS A 300 14.13 -37.42 5.72
CA LYS A 300 12.69 -37.42 5.41
C LYS A 300 12.29 -38.59 4.51
N VAL A 301 13.06 -38.88 3.45
CA VAL A 301 12.82 -40.02 2.56
C VAL A 301 12.98 -41.36 3.27
N PHE A 302 14.04 -41.52 4.08
CA PHE A 302 14.22 -42.75 4.86
C PHE A 302 13.09 -42.95 5.87
N SER A 303 12.57 -41.88 6.48
CA SER A 303 11.37 -41.96 7.32
C SER A 303 10.11 -42.35 6.54
N GLU A 304 9.92 -41.83 5.33
CA GLU A 304 8.82 -42.25 4.44
C GLU A 304 8.92 -43.73 4.02
N LEU A 305 10.15 -44.26 3.91
CA LEU A 305 10.42 -45.68 3.68
C LEU A 305 10.27 -46.56 4.93
N GLY A 306 9.95 -45.97 6.09
CA GLY A 306 9.69 -46.69 7.35
C GLY A 306 10.91 -46.84 8.27
N PHE A 307 12.00 -46.13 8.01
CA PHE A 307 13.19 -46.13 8.87
C PHE A 307 13.11 -45.05 9.95
N VAL A 308 13.67 -45.33 11.12
CA VAL A 308 13.89 -44.32 12.17
C VAL A 308 15.25 -43.69 11.95
N VAL A 309 15.26 -42.39 11.63
CA VAL A 309 16.49 -41.64 11.34
C VAL A 309 16.96 -40.92 12.59
N ALA A 310 18.23 -41.11 12.96
CA ALA A 310 18.91 -40.41 14.04
C ALA A 310 20.02 -39.51 13.48
N GLU A 311 20.36 -38.43 14.18
CA GLU A 311 21.47 -37.56 13.79
C GLU A 311 22.81 -38.31 13.90
N GLY A 312 23.62 -38.22 12.85
CA GLY A 312 24.98 -38.73 12.86
C GLY A 312 25.88 -37.88 13.76
N LEU A 313 26.82 -38.52 14.45
CA LEU A 313 27.88 -37.81 15.18
C LEU A 313 28.74 -37.03 14.19
N PRO A 314 29.14 -35.78 14.50
CA PRO A 314 30.01 -35.00 13.63
C PRO A 314 31.34 -35.75 13.44
N GLY A 315 31.71 -35.95 12.18
CA GLY A 315 33.00 -36.50 11.77
C GLY A 315 34.11 -35.46 11.79
#